data_AF-A0A3A8PH71-F1
#
_entry.id   AF-A0A3A8PH71-F1
#
_cell.length_a   1.000
_cell.length_b   1.000
_cell.length_c   1.000
_cell.angle_alpha   90.00
_cell.angle_beta   90.00
_cell.angle_gamma   90.00
#
_symmetry.space_group_name_H-M   'P 1'
#
loop_
_entity.id
_entity.type
_entity.pdbx_description
1 polymer ?
#
loop_
_entity_poly.entity_id
_entity_poly.type
_entity_poly.pdbx_seq_one_letter_code
_entity_poly.pdbx_strand_id
1 'polypeptide(L)'
;MTMASAPKSIPQSGPLSAEANQAAALAPYGGVLTVDLDAIIANWRKLEKTAVPAECSAVIKADAYGCGAEQVSRALSKAGCKTFFVATIEEARKVRAAV
;
A
#
# COMPACT_ATOMS: atom_id res chain seq x y z
N MET A 1 5.66 32.62 -56.03
CA MET A 1 4.73 32.61 -54.89
C MET A 1 4.29 31.17 -54.61
N THR A 2 5.00 30.46 -53.74
CA THR A 2 4.45 29.44 -52.83
C THR A 2 5.56 29.02 -51.87
N MET A 3 5.51 29.54 -50.64
CA MET A 3 6.33 29.03 -49.53
C MET A 3 5.58 27.82 -48.94
N ALA A 4 6.22 26.67 -48.94
CA ALA A 4 5.72 25.48 -48.25
C ALA A 4 5.67 25.77 -46.73
N SER A 5 4.48 25.66 -46.14
CA SER A 5 4.28 25.85 -44.71
C SER A 5 4.97 24.72 -43.94
N ALA A 6 5.79 25.07 -42.95
CA ALA A 6 6.49 24.13 -42.10
C ALA A 6 5.51 23.19 -41.36
N PRO A 7 5.91 21.93 -41.05
CA PRO A 7 5.06 21.02 -40.30
C PRO A 7 4.80 21.60 -38.91
N LYS A 8 3.52 21.70 -38.53
CA LYS A 8 3.10 22.11 -37.19
C LYS A 8 3.75 21.18 -36.17
N SER A 9 4.54 21.74 -35.26
CA SER A 9 5.14 21.02 -34.14
C SER A 9 4.05 20.32 -33.33
N ILE A 10 4.22 19.02 -33.11
CA ILE A 10 3.39 18.24 -32.18
C ILE A 10 3.59 18.87 -30.79
N PRO A 11 2.52 19.26 -30.07
CA PRO A 11 2.68 19.78 -28.72
C PRO A 11 3.34 18.70 -27.86
N GLN A 12 4.50 19.02 -27.26
CA GLN A 12 5.06 18.16 -26.23
C GLN A 12 4.07 18.09 -25.07
N SER A 13 3.58 16.89 -24.78
CA SER A 13 2.71 16.64 -23.63
C SER A 13 3.46 17.00 -22.36
N GLY A 14 2.98 18.02 -21.64
CA GLY A 14 3.48 18.35 -20.30
C GLY A 14 3.32 17.17 -19.34
N PRO A 15 4.02 17.17 -18.19
CA PRO A 15 3.95 16.07 -17.25
C PRO A 15 2.50 15.86 -16.78
N LEU A 16 2.01 14.62 -16.87
CA LEU A 16 0.70 14.20 -16.37
C LEU A 16 0.63 14.39 -14.84
N SER A 17 -0.60 14.48 -14.29
CA SER A 17 -0.79 14.46 -12.83
C SER A 17 -0.28 13.15 -12.22
N ALA A 18 -0.02 13.11 -10.91
CA ALA A 18 0.46 11.90 -10.23
C ALA A 18 -0.50 10.72 -10.42
N GLU A 19 -1.80 10.98 -10.36
CA GLU A 19 -2.87 10.00 -10.56
C GLU A 19 -2.88 9.51 -12.02
N ALA A 20 -2.68 10.40 -12.98
CA ALA A 20 -2.62 10.04 -14.40
C ALA A 20 -1.34 9.24 -14.73
N ASN A 21 -0.20 9.57 -14.11
CA ASN A 21 1.02 8.79 -14.22
C ASN A 21 0.84 7.39 -13.63
N GLN A 22 0.17 7.29 -12.49
CA GLN A 22 -0.09 6.01 -11.83
C GLN A 22 -1.08 5.15 -12.65
N ALA A 23 -2.13 5.76 -13.18
CA ALA A 23 -3.07 5.07 -14.08
C ALA A 23 -2.37 4.58 -15.36
N ALA A 24 -1.47 5.39 -15.95
CA ALA A 24 -0.69 4.97 -17.12
C ALA A 24 0.28 3.83 -16.78
N ALA A 25 0.95 3.90 -15.63
CA ALA A 25 1.84 2.83 -15.16
C ALA A 25 1.10 1.52 -14.89
N LEU A 26 -0.17 1.59 -14.49
CA LEU A 26 -1.00 0.44 -14.16
C LEU A 26 -1.82 -0.11 -15.35
N ALA A 27 -1.87 0.61 -16.47
CA ALA A 27 -2.61 0.26 -17.67
C ALA A 27 -2.35 -1.17 -18.23
N PRO A 28 -1.14 -1.77 -18.14
CA PRO A 28 -0.92 -3.12 -18.68
C PRO A 28 -1.43 -4.24 -17.76
N TYR A 29 -1.87 -3.96 -16.53
CA TYR A 29 -2.35 -4.99 -15.60
C TYR A 29 -3.84 -5.26 -15.78
N GLY A 30 -4.24 -6.54 -15.79
CA GLY A 30 -5.65 -6.95 -15.88
C GLY A 30 -6.49 -6.66 -14.63
N GLY A 31 -5.87 -6.22 -13.54
CA GLY A 31 -6.52 -5.81 -12.30
C GLY A 31 -5.51 -5.19 -11.33
N VAL A 32 -5.98 -4.23 -10.53
CA VAL A 32 -5.16 -3.52 -9.54
C VAL A 32 -5.83 -3.61 -8.17
N LEU A 33 -5.07 -4.06 -7.17
CA LEU A 33 -5.46 -4.01 -5.76
C LEU A 33 -4.62 -2.94 -5.06
N THR A 34 -5.30 -1.90 -4.57
CA THR A 34 -4.67 -0.88 -3.72
C THR A 34 -4.99 -1.21 -2.27
N VAL A 35 -3.96 -1.44 -1.46
CA VAL A 35 -4.09 -1.64 -0.01
C VAL A 35 -3.76 -0.33 0.69
N ASP A 36 -4.75 0.21 1.39
CA ASP A 36 -4.60 1.42 2.20
C ASP A 36 -4.08 1.06 3.60
N LEU A 37 -2.79 1.29 3.83
CA LEU A 37 -2.15 1.02 5.12
C LEU A 37 -2.56 2.02 6.20
N ASP A 38 -2.89 3.26 5.84
CA ASP A 38 -3.34 4.27 6.79
C ASP A 38 -4.73 3.92 7.33
N ALA A 39 -5.61 3.38 6.47
CA ALA A 39 -6.89 2.83 6.89
C ALA A 39 -6.73 1.64 7.85
N ILE A 40 -5.78 0.73 7.59
CA ILE A 40 -5.47 -0.39 8.49
C ILE A 40 -4.99 0.13 9.85
N ILE A 41 -4.10 1.12 9.88
CA ILE A 41 -3.61 1.77 11.11
C ILE A 41 -4.77 2.43 11.86
N ALA A 42 -5.65 3.15 11.17
CA ALA A 42 -6.80 3.82 11.77
C ALA A 42 -7.76 2.80 12.41
N ASN A 43 -8.03 1.68 11.73
CA ASN A 43 -8.84 0.59 12.25
C ASN A 43 -8.22 -0.04 13.49
N TRP A 44 -6.92 -0.33 13.46
CA TRP A 44 -6.20 -0.87 14.62
C TRP A 44 -6.22 0.10 15.80
N ARG A 45 -5.95 1.40 15.60
CA ARG A 45 -6.01 2.42 16.66
C ARG A 45 -7.40 2.55 17.28
N LYS A 46 -8.46 2.37 16.49
CA LYS A 46 -9.83 2.34 17.02
C LYS A 46 -10.01 1.15 17.97
N LEU A 47 -9.56 -0.03 17.57
CA LEU A 47 -9.63 -1.24 18.40
C LEU A 47 -8.76 -1.15 19.65
N GLU A 48 -7.54 -0.60 19.53
CA GLU A 48 -6.61 -0.40 20.63
C GLU A 48 -7.20 0.49 21.73
N LYS A 49 -7.80 1.62 21.35
CA LYS A 49 -8.51 2.50 22.30
C LYS A 49 -9.70 1.83 22.98
N THR A 50 -10.40 0.92 22.29
CA THR A 50 -11.53 0.18 22.84
C THR A 50 -11.09 -0.95 23.77
N ALA A 51 -9.94 -1.56 23.53
CA ALA A 51 -9.45 -2.71 24.27
C ALA A 51 -8.89 -2.37 25.66
N VAL A 52 -8.59 -1.09 25.94
CA VAL A 52 -8.00 -0.64 27.21
C VAL A 52 -8.77 -1.19 28.42
N PRO A 53 -8.07 -1.78 29.43
CA PRO A 53 -6.61 -1.79 29.61
C PRO A 53 -5.87 -2.96 28.94
N ALA A 54 -6.56 -3.82 28.17
CA ALA A 54 -5.91 -4.91 27.48
C ALA A 54 -5.06 -4.42 26.29
N GLU A 55 -3.97 -5.13 26.00
CA GLU A 55 -3.18 -4.90 24.79
C GLU A 55 -3.96 -5.35 23.54
N CYS A 56 -4.01 -4.49 22.52
CA CYS A 56 -4.54 -4.85 21.22
C CYS A 56 -3.44 -5.33 20.26
N SER A 57 -3.44 -6.64 20.00
CA SER A 57 -2.54 -7.31 19.05
C SER A 57 -3.05 -7.24 17.60
N ALA A 58 -2.22 -7.68 16.64
CA ALA A 58 -2.60 -7.83 15.25
C ALA A 58 -2.45 -9.29 14.80
N VAL A 59 -3.55 -9.93 14.39
CA VAL A 59 -3.52 -11.22 13.70
C VAL A 59 -3.33 -10.96 12.22
N ILE A 60 -2.25 -11.48 11.62
CA ILE A 60 -1.85 -11.21 10.24
C ILE A 60 -1.42 -12.48 9.48
N LYS A 61 -1.99 -13.63 9.86
CA LYS A 61 -1.86 -14.89 9.10
C LYS A 61 -2.35 -14.74 7.65
N ALA A 62 -1.98 -15.69 6.80
CA ALA A 62 -2.34 -15.74 5.39
C ALA A 62 -2.03 -14.41 4.68
N ASP A 63 -0.79 -13.94 4.83
CA ASP A 63 -0.31 -12.69 4.23
C ASP A 63 -1.12 -11.44 4.65
N ALA A 64 -1.36 -11.29 5.96
CA ALA A 64 -2.28 -10.29 6.50
C ALA A 64 -3.66 -10.33 5.82
N TYR A 65 -4.23 -11.53 5.72
CA TYR A 65 -5.50 -11.76 5.01
C TYR A 65 -5.46 -11.29 3.55
N GLY A 66 -4.32 -11.45 2.87
CA GLY A 66 -4.10 -11.05 1.47
C GLY A 66 -3.76 -9.57 1.26
N CYS A 67 -3.47 -8.82 2.33
CA CYS A 67 -3.12 -7.40 2.27
C CYS A 67 -1.61 -7.12 2.23
N GLY A 68 -0.77 -8.15 2.26
CA GLY A 68 0.69 -8.03 2.33
C GLY A 68 1.20 -7.93 3.76
N ALA A 69 1.67 -9.06 4.31
CA ALA A 69 2.08 -9.15 5.71
C ALA A 69 3.27 -8.27 6.07
N GLU A 70 4.25 -8.09 5.18
CA GLU A 70 5.43 -7.26 5.45
C GLU A 70 5.07 -5.77 5.54
N GLN A 71 4.23 -5.29 4.64
CA GLN A 71 3.78 -3.90 4.60
C GLN A 71 2.87 -3.61 5.80
N VAL A 72 1.89 -4.49 6.06
CA VAL A 72 0.94 -4.35 7.16
C VAL A 72 1.63 -4.44 8.52
N SER A 73 2.51 -5.43 8.73
CA SER A 73 3.23 -5.58 10.02
C SER A 73 4.12 -4.37 10.31
N ARG A 74 4.87 -3.89 9.32
CA ARG A 74 5.71 -2.70 9.45
C ARG A 74 4.89 -1.44 9.77
N ALA A 75 3.75 -1.26 9.12
CA ALA A 75 2.85 -0.14 9.36
C ALA A 75 2.27 -0.18 10.79
N LEU A 76 1.77 -1.33 11.21
CA LEU A 76 1.20 -1.52 12.55
C LEU A 76 2.24 -1.43 13.67
N SER A 77 3.46 -1.95 13.44
CA SER A 77 4.58 -1.82 14.38
C SER A 77 4.92 -0.34 14.61
N LYS A 78 5.07 0.44 13.52
CA LYS A 78 5.28 1.90 13.60
C LYS A 78 4.11 2.63 14.27
N ALA A 79 2.89 2.13 14.14
CA ALA A 79 1.71 2.71 14.79
C ALA A 79 1.63 2.40 16.29
N GLY A 80 2.41 1.45 16.81
CA GLY A 80 2.51 1.08 18.22
C GLY A 80 2.07 -0.35 18.56
N CYS A 81 1.70 -1.18 17.58
CA CYS A 81 1.35 -2.57 17.82
C CYS A 81 2.59 -3.40 18.20
N LYS A 82 2.53 -4.14 19.31
CA LYS A 82 3.68 -4.87 19.87
C LYS A 82 3.61 -6.37 19.65
N THR A 83 2.40 -6.93 19.59
CA THR A 83 2.17 -8.37 19.48
C THR A 83 1.51 -8.72 18.15
N PHE A 84 2.12 -9.66 17.42
CA PHE A 84 1.64 -10.17 16.14
C PHE A 84 1.37 -11.67 16.21
N PHE A 85 0.25 -12.11 15.63
CA PHE A 85 -0.11 -13.52 15.51
C PHE A 85 -0.15 -13.95 14.03
N VAL A 86 0.53 -15.05 13.73
CA VAL A 86 0.60 -15.68 12.40
C VAL A 86 0.28 -17.18 12.53
N ALA A 87 0.05 -17.88 11.43
CA ALA A 87 -0.29 -19.30 11.45
C ALA A 87 0.94 -20.21 11.33
N THR A 88 2.01 -19.77 10.65
CA THR A 88 3.18 -20.62 10.36
C THR A 88 4.52 -19.98 10.74
N ILE A 89 5.55 -20.81 10.88
CA ILE A 89 6.93 -20.33 11.13
C ILE A 89 7.44 -19.48 9.97
N GLU A 90 7.07 -19.81 8.73
CA GLU A 90 7.51 -19.04 7.55
C GLU A 90 6.91 -17.63 7.56
N GLU A 91 5.62 -17.50 7.87
CA GLU A 91 5.00 -16.19 8.09
C GLU A 91 5.68 -15.44 9.24
N ALA A 92 6.01 -16.13 10.34
CA ALA A 92 6.69 -15.53 11.48
C ALA A 92 8.07 -14.97 11.09
N ARG A 93 8.84 -15.69 10.26
CA ARG A 93 10.14 -15.23 9.75
C ARG A 93 10.02 -13.93 8.95
N LYS A 94 9.06 -13.87 8.03
CA LYS A 94 8.78 -12.68 7.22
C LYS A 94 8.39 -11.48 8.08
N VAL A 95 7.46 -11.68 9.02
CA VAL A 95 7.02 -10.62 9.93
C VAL A 95 8.17 -10.14 10.81
N ARG A 96 8.97 -11.04 11.40
CA ARG A 96 10.14 -10.64 12.21
C ARG A 96 11.19 -9.86 11.44
N ALA A 97 11.37 -10.11 10.15
CA ALA A 97 12.30 -9.32 9.33
C ALA A 97 11.76 -7.91 8.99
N ALA A 98 10.44 -7.71 9.11
CA ALA A 98 9.77 -6.46 8.75
C ALA A 98 9.57 -5.48 9.92
N VAL A 99 9.56 -5.96 11.18
CA VAL A 99 9.23 -5.18 12.38
C VAL A 99 10.41 -4.91 13.30
#